data_AF-A0A2V9WXI1-F1
#
_entry.id   AF-A0A2V9WXI1-F1
#
_cell.length_a   1.000
_cell.length_b   1.000
_cell.length_c   1.000
_cell.angle_alpha   90.00
_cell.angle_beta   90.00
_cell.angle_gamma   90.00
#
_symmetry.space_group_name_H-M   'P 1'
#
loop_
_entity.id
_entity.type
_entity.pdbx_description
1 polymer ?
#
loop_
_entity_poly.entity_id
_entity_poly.type
_entity_poly.pdbx_seq_one_letter_code
_entity_poly.pdbx_strand_id
1 'polypeptide(L)'
;YSVDLFKRWGIGSKSTDRGVLILLAVKDHRYRVEVGYGLEPILPDGKVGGFGREAVPLLRQNDYNGALLLLVSRIANVIAQDAGVELTGTRGPSQPDAPPYQGLSAGTIAVLIIIGLIVLFTPLRRLLFYWFLFGGGGGYGGGGSWGGGGFGGGGGGFGGFGGGSSGGGGASGSW
;
A
#
# COMPACT_ATOMS: atom_id res chain seq x y z
N TYR A 1 -0.06 -20.10 -2.11
CA TYR A 1 0.39 -20.48 -0.75
C TYR A 1 -0.40 -19.75 0.34
N SER A 2 -0.28 -18.43 0.50
CA SER A 2 -1.00 -17.71 1.58
C SER A 2 -2.52 -17.80 1.46
N VAL A 3 -3.06 -17.63 0.25
CA VAL A 3 -4.50 -17.80 -0.04
C VAL A 3 -4.98 -19.23 0.27
N ASP A 4 -4.19 -20.23 -0.09
CA ASP A 4 -4.52 -21.64 0.18
C ASP A 4 -4.49 -21.92 1.68
N LEU A 5 -3.53 -21.35 2.41
CA LEU A 5 -3.43 -21.45 3.86
C LEU A 5 -4.62 -20.77 4.55
N PHE A 6 -5.00 -19.58 4.08
CA PHE A 6 -6.13 -18.81 4.58
C PHE A 6 -7.43 -19.63 4.49
N LYS A 7 -7.66 -20.27 3.34
CA LYS A 7 -8.81 -21.16 3.11
C LYS A 7 -8.73 -22.43 3.95
N ARG A 8 -7.55 -23.07 4.02
CA ARG A 8 -7.33 -24.31 4.81
C ARG A 8 -7.57 -24.09 6.29
N TRP A 9 -7.16 -22.95 6.83
CA TRP A 9 -7.31 -22.62 8.25
C TRP A 9 -8.65 -21.97 8.57
N GLY A 10 -9.48 -21.71 7.56
CA GLY A 10 -10.80 -21.14 7.73
C GLY A 10 -10.77 -19.76 8.41
N ILE A 11 -9.84 -18.90 8.01
CA ILE A 11 -9.64 -17.60 8.64
C ILE A 11 -10.79 -16.66 8.27
N GLY A 12 -11.42 -16.06 9.28
CA GLY A 12 -12.61 -15.21 9.12
C GLY A 12 -13.91 -16.01 9.01
N SER A 13 -15.04 -15.36 9.29
CA SER A 13 -16.37 -15.99 9.11
C SER A 13 -16.73 -16.11 7.64
N LYS A 14 -17.32 -17.24 7.21
CA LYS A 14 -17.91 -17.41 5.87
C LYS A 14 -18.93 -16.33 5.49
N SER A 15 -19.61 -15.76 6.48
CA SER A 15 -20.66 -14.77 6.24
C SER A 15 -20.15 -13.34 6.07
N THR A 16 -18.97 -13.04 6.61
CA THR A 16 -18.45 -11.67 6.63
C THR A 16 -17.10 -11.53 5.93
N ASP A 17 -16.35 -12.61 5.71
CA ASP A 17 -15.00 -12.61 5.13
C ASP A 17 -14.04 -11.64 5.83
N ARG A 18 -14.27 -11.37 7.12
CA ARG A 18 -13.46 -10.43 7.92
C ARG A 18 -12.28 -11.11 8.60
N GLY A 19 -11.44 -11.77 7.80
CA GLY A 19 -10.22 -12.44 8.26
C GLY A 19 -8.95 -11.74 7.77
N VAL A 20 -7.89 -11.79 8.57
CA VAL A 20 -6.54 -11.35 8.17
C VAL A 20 -5.53 -12.42 8.57
N LEU A 21 -4.61 -12.75 7.67
CA LEU A 21 -3.49 -13.65 7.93
C LEU A 21 -2.18 -12.91 7.73
N ILE A 22 -1.30 -12.96 8.74
CA ILE A 22 0.08 -12.47 8.63
C ILE A 22 1.00 -13.69 8.63
N LEU A 23 1.80 -13.83 7.58
CA LEU A 23 2.79 -14.88 7.42
C LEU A 23 4.19 -14.24 7.43
N LEU A 24 5.06 -14.76 8.30
CA LEU A 24 6.46 -14.36 8.37
C LEU A 24 7.36 -15.58 8.11
N ALA A 25 8.04 -15.59 6.96
CA ALA A 25 9.01 -16.61 6.59
C ALA A 25 10.42 -16.09 6.91
N VAL A 26 10.86 -16.31 8.14
CA VAL A 26 12.11 -15.75 8.68
C VAL A 26 13.34 -16.17 7.87
N LYS A 27 13.46 -17.46 7.55
CA LYS A 27 14.59 -17.99 6.77
C LYS A 27 14.65 -17.46 5.34
N ASP A 28 13.48 -17.15 4.78
CA ASP A 28 13.36 -16.68 3.40
C ASP A 28 13.33 -15.14 3.33
N HIS A 29 13.44 -14.46 4.48
CA HIS A 29 13.36 -13.00 4.59
C HIS A 29 12.12 -12.41 3.90
N ARG A 30 10.97 -13.08 4.02
CA ARG A 30 9.73 -12.75 3.30
C ARG A 30 8.54 -12.66 4.24
N TYR A 31 7.69 -11.65 4.04
CA TYR A 31 6.41 -11.52 4.74
C TYR A 31 5.25 -11.38 3.76
N ARG A 32 4.07 -11.80 4.21
CA ARG A 32 2.82 -11.67 3.48
C ARG A 32 1.69 -11.37 4.48
N VAL A 33 0.87 -10.38 4.17
CA VAL A 33 -0.38 -10.11 4.85
C VAL A 33 -1.49 -10.36 3.85
N GLU A 34 -2.33 -11.35 4.11
CA GLU A 34 -3.52 -11.69 3.33
C GLU A 34 -4.76 -11.09 4.00
N VAL A 35 -5.59 -10.38 3.23
CA VAL A 35 -6.82 -9.75 3.73
C VAL A 35 -8.03 -10.40 3.07
N GLY A 36 -9.05 -10.73 3.86
CA GLY A 36 -10.32 -11.24 3.35
C GLY A 36 -11.18 -10.13 2.71
N TYR A 37 -12.05 -10.51 1.78
CA TYR A 37 -12.85 -9.57 0.98
C TYR A 37 -13.65 -8.57 1.83
N GLY A 38 -14.18 -9.00 2.99
CA GLY A 38 -14.97 -8.16 3.88
C GLY A 38 -14.19 -7.05 4.59
N LEU A 39 -12.85 -7.05 4.48
CA LEU A 39 -11.97 -6.04 5.06
C LEU A 39 -11.24 -5.21 4.00
N GLU A 40 -11.32 -5.56 2.72
CA GLU A 40 -10.68 -4.80 1.62
C GLU A 40 -11.06 -3.32 1.59
N PRO A 41 -12.33 -2.91 1.83
CA PRO A 41 -12.69 -1.50 1.81
C PRO A 41 -11.93 -0.64 2.84
N ILE A 42 -11.57 -1.24 3.98
CA ILE A 42 -10.89 -0.54 5.08
C ILE A 42 -9.38 -0.81 5.13
N LEU A 43 -8.96 -1.99 4.66
CA LEU A 43 -7.58 -2.47 4.58
C LEU A 43 -7.19 -2.78 3.13
N PRO A 44 -7.16 -1.77 2.23
CA PRO A 44 -6.70 -1.98 0.86
C PRO A 44 -5.19 -2.26 0.83
N ASP A 45 -4.74 -2.92 -0.24
CA ASP A 45 -3.35 -3.34 -0.46
C ASP A 45 -2.34 -2.23 -0.21
N GLY A 46 -2.62 -1.00 -0.67
CA GLY A 46 -1.74 0.14 -0.47
C GLY A 46 -1.54 0.53 1.00
N LYS A 47 -2.61 0.43 1.81
CA LYS A 47 -2.56 0.71 3.25
C LYS A 47 -1.80 -0.40 3.98
N VAL A 48 -2.12 -1.66 3.69
CA VAL A 48 -1.45 -2.84 4.26
C VAL A 48 0.03 -2.87 3.88
N GLY A 49 0.37 -2.52 2.64
CA GLY A 49 1.75 -2.39 2.17
C GLY A 49 2.49 -1.22 2.80
N GLY A 50 1.79 -0.19 3.26
CA GLY A 50 2.34 0.85 4.13
C GLY A 50 2.83 0.29 5.46
N PHE A 51 1.97 -0.49 6.15
CA PHE A 51 2.34 -1.12 7.43
C PHE A 51 3.49 -2.12 7.27
N GLY A 52 3.49 -2.89 6.18
CA GLY A 52 4.60 -3.78 5.81
C GLY A 52 5.93 -3.05 5.70
N ARG A 53 5.95 -1.90 4.99
CA ARG A 53 7.15 -1.06 4.86
C ARG A 53 7.63 -0.48 6.20
N GLU A 54 6.69 -0.14 7.09
CA GLU A 54 7.00 0.32 8.45
C GLU A 54 7.63 -0.81 9.30
N ALA A 55 7.25 -2.07 9.07
CA ALA A 55 7.80 -3.22 9.77
C ALA A 55 9.18 -3.66 9.26
N VAL A 56 9.53 -3.39 7.99
CA VAL A 56 10.81 -3.83 7.38
C VAL A 56 12.06 -3.43 8.18
N PRO A 57 12.20 -2.19 8.70
CA PRO A 57 13.36 -1.84 9.53
C PRO A 57 13.53 -2.71 10.77
N LEU A 58 12.42 -3.10 11.43
CA LEU A 58 12.44 -3.98 12.59
C LEU A 58 12.84 -5.41 12.19
N LEU A 59 12.28 -5.90 11.07
CA LEU A 59 12.63 -7.20 10.51
C LEU A 59 14.12 -7.31 10.14
N ARG A 60 14.71 -6.24 9.58
CA ARG A 60 16.15 -6.16 9.28
C ARG A 60 17.04 -6.18 10.52
N GLN A 61 16.53 -5.68 11.63
CA GLN A 61 17.22 -5.70 12.93
C GLN A 61 17.01 -7.04 13.66
N ASN A 62 16.35 -8.01 13.02
CA ASN A 62 15.91 -9.28 13.62
C ASN A 62 14.93 -9.10 14.79
N ASP A 63 14.30 -7.93 14.91
CA ASP A 63 13.20 -7.68 15.84
C ASP A 63 11.86 -8.13 15.23
N TYR A 64 11.69 -9.44 15.15
CA TYR A 64 10.46 -10.05 14.60
C TYR A 64 9.24 -9.79 15.49
N ASN A 65 9.45 -9.71 16.81
CA ASN A 65 8.38 -9.44 17.77
C ASN A 65 7.85 -8.01 17.58
N GLY A 66 8.74 -7.01 17.52
CA GLY A 66 8.37 -5.63 17.25
C GLY A 66 7.68 -5.49 15.89
N ALA A 67 8.21 -6.15 14.85
CA ALA A 67 7.60 -6.12 13.52
C ALA A 67 6.17 -6.70 13.49
N LEU A 68 5.97 -7.87 14.12
CA LEU A 68 4.64 -8.49 14.19
C LEU A 68 3.67 -7.66 15.04
N LEU A 69 4.13 -7.15 16.19
CA LEU A 69 3.31 -6.29 17.04
C LEU A 69 2.88 -5.01 16.31
N LEU A 70 3.78 -4.41 15.52
CA LEU A 70 3.49 -3.25 14.69
C LEU A 70 2.41 -3.59 13.66
N LEU A 71 2.58 -4.66 12.88
CA LEU A 71 1.60 -5.07 11.87
C LEU A 71 0.23 -5.36 12.48
N VAL A 72 0.20 -6.16 13.56
CA VAL A 72 -1.05 -6.53 14.25
C VAL A 72 -1.73 -5.29 14.82
N SER A 73 -1.00 -4.39 15.49
CA SER A 73 -1.59 -3.19 16.07
C SER A 73 -2.13 -2.22 15.01
N ARG A 74 -1.41 -2.00 13.91
CA ARG A 74 -1.88 -1.17 12.79
C ARG A 74 -3.17 -1.71 12.18
N ILE A 75 -3.21 -3.01 11.92
CA ILE A 75 -4.38 -3.68 11.35
C ILE A 75 -5.56 -3.65 12.33
N ALA A 76 -5.32 -4.01 13.60
CA ALA A 76 -6.35 -4.02 14.63
C ALA A 76 -6.96 -2.63 14.85
N ASN A 77 -6.13 -1.58 14.88
CA ASN A 77 -6.62 -0.20 15.03
C ASN A 77 -7.56 0.20 13.88
N VAL A 78 -7.27 -0.19 12.64
CA VAL A 78 -8.17 0.10 11.50
C VAL A 78 -9.49 -0.64 11.65
N ILE A 79 -9.45 -1.92 12.04
CA ILE A 79 -10.67 -2.73 12.26
C ILE A 79 -11.49 -2.17 13.42
N ALA A 80 -10.84 -1.74 14.49
CA ALA A 80 -11.49 -1.17 15.67
C ALA A 80 -12.17 0.17 15.36
N GLN A 81 -11.51 1.04 14.60
CA GLN A 81 -12.10 2.29 14.12
C GLN A 81 -13.34 2.06 13.25
N ASP A 82 -13.28 1.09 12.33
CA ASP A 82 -14.43 0.68 11.51
C ASP A 82 -15.58 0.12 12.35
N ALA A 83 -15.27 -0.65 13.39
CA ALA A 83 -16.26 -1.22 14.30
C ALA A 83 -16.75 -0.25 15.40
N GLY A 84 -16.17 0.96 15.49
CA GLY A 84 -16.49 1.93 16.53
C GLY A 84 -16.13 1.49 17.96
N VAL A 85 -15.13 0.61 18.11
CA VAL A 85 -14.67 0.10 19.41
C VAL A 85 -13.29 0.63 19.75
N GLU A 86 -13.03 0.89 21.03
CA GLU A 86 -11.68 1.22 21.49
C GLU A 86 -10.94 -0.05 21.92
N LEU A 87 -9.72 -0.24 21.41
CA LEU A 87 -8.87 -1.34 21.84
C LEU A 87 -8.20 -1.01 23.17
N THR A 88 -8.77 -1.50 24.27
CA THR A 88 -8.16 -1.38 25.59
C THR A 88 -6.98 -2.36 25.68
N GLY A 89 -5.74 -1.88 25.60
CA GLY A 89 -4.53 -2.68 25.86
C GLY A 89 -3.54 -2.81 24.70
N THR A 90 -3.89 -2.42 23.47
CA THR A 90 -2.94 -2.39 22.35
C THR A 90 -2.35 -0.98 22.20
N ARG A 91 -1.42 -0.62 23.08
CA ARG A 91 -0.50 0.50 22.78
C ARG A 91 0.50 0.00 21.73
N GLY A 92 0.09 0.02 20.46
CA GLY A 92 1.04 -0.09 19.36
C GLY A 92 2.04 1.06 19.40
N PRO A 93 3.20 0.93 18.75
CA PRO A 93 4.15 2.04 18.64
C PRO A 93 3.42 3.27 18.12
N SER A 94 3.58 4.38 18.84
CA SER A 94 3.00 5.68 18.53
C SER A 94 3.09 5.89 17.03
N GLN A 95 1.93 6.04 16.38
CA GLN A 95 1.86 6.36 14.97
C GLN A 95 2.77 7.57 14.77
N PRO A 96 3.84 7.49 13.95
CA PRO A 96 4.60 8.69 13.64
C PRO A 96 3.57 9.67 13.09
N ASP A 97 3.40 10.80 13.76
CA ASP A 97 2.58 11.88 13.24
C ASP A 97 3.04 12.08 11.80
N ALA A 98 2.14 11.86 10.84
CA ALA A 98 2.45 12.12 9.45
C ALA A 98 3.05 13.54 9.42
N PRO A 99 4.28 13.73 8.90
CA PRO A 99 4.91 15.04 8.96
C PRO A 99 3.89 16.02 8.38
N PRO A 100 3.56 17.11 9.11
CA PRO A 100 2.54 18.04 8.68
C PRO A 100 2.87 18.40 7.25
N TYR A 101 1.91 18.22 6.34
CA TYR A 101 2.09 18.56 4.94
C TYR A 101 2.49 20.03 4.90
N GLN A 102 3.78 20.30 4.75
CA GLN A 102 4.31 21.63 4.52
C GLN A 102 3.92 21.96 3.09
N GLY A 103 2.64 22.31 2.93
CA GLY A 103 2.18 23.01 1.74
C GLY A 103 3.10 24.20 1.52
N LEU A 104 3.38 24.50 0.26
CA LEU A 104 4.17 25.65 -0.14
C LEU A 104 3.73 26.86 0.69
N SER A 105 4.66 27.48 1.40
CA SER A 105 4.32 28.63 2.24
C SER A 105 3.69 29.69 1.36
N ALA A 106 2.81 30.52 1.94
CA ALA A 106 2.17 31.60 1.19
C ALA A 106 3.21 32.46 0.41
N GLY A 107 4.44 32.56 0.94
CA GLY A 107 5.57 33.18 0.26
C GLY A 107 6.05 32.44 -0.99
N THR A 108 6.14 31.10 -0.98
CA THR A 108 6.53 30.33 -2.17
C THR A 108 5.47 30.40 -3.26
N ILE A 109 4.19 30.36 -2.89
CA ILE A 109 3.07 30.53 -3.83
C ILE A 109 3.10 31.94 -4.45
N ALA A 110 3.34 32.97 -3.63
CA ALA A 110 3.47 34.34 -4.12
C ALA A 110 4.65 34.51 -5.09
N VAL A 111 5.82 33.90 -4.80
CA VAL A 111 6.99 33.92 -5.69
C VAL A 111 6.69 33.21 -7.01
N LEU A 112 6.03 32.06 -7.00
CA LEU A 112 5.67 31.35 -8.24
C LEU A 112 4.66 32.14 -9.09
N ILE A 113 3.70 32.81 -8.45
CA ILE A 113 2.75 33.70 -9.14
C ILE A 113 3.47 34.91 -9.73
N ILE A 114 4.40 35.52 -8.99
CA ILE A 114 5.21 36.66 -9.47
C ILE A 114 6.09 36.23 -10.64
N ILE A 115 6.76 35.07 -10.57
CA ILE A 115 7.57 34.52 -11.67
C ILE A 115 6.68 34.24 -12.89
N GLY A 116 5.50 33.62 -12.68
CA GLY A 116 4.53 33.36 -13.73
C GLY A 116 4.04 34.64 -14.40
N LEU A 117 3.75 35.68 -13.63
CA LEU A 117 3.34 37.00 -14.15
C LEU A 117 4.50 37.70 -14.87
N ILE A 118 5.72 37.66 -14.34
CA ILE A 118 6.89 38.24 -15.01
C ILE A 118 7.12 37.55 -16.35
N VAL A 119 7.07 36.21 -16.41
CA VAL A 119 7.17 35.44 -17.65
C VAL A 119 6.01 35.75 -18.61
N LEU A 120 4.80 35.98 -18.10
CA LEU A 120 3.62 36.30 -18.89
C LEU A 120 3.68 37.71 -19.51
N PHE A 121 4.21 38.69 -18.78
CA PHE A 121 4.20 40.11 -19.15
C PHE A 121 5.52 40.64 -19.75
N THR A 122 6.61 39.86 -19.75
CA THR A 122 7.88 40.24 -20.42
C THR A 122 8.07 39.58 -21.79
N PRO A 123 8.89 40.14 -22.69
CA PRO A 123 9.23 39.51 -23.98
C PRO A 123 9.97 38.16 -23.83
N LEU A 124 10.31 37.76 -22.60
CA LEU A 124 10.87 36.46 -22.25
C LEU A 124 9.94 35.29 -22.62
N ARG A 125 8.62 35.52 -22.70
CA ARG A 125 7.66 34.56 -23.27
C ARG A 125 8.06 34.09 -24.66
N ARG A 126 8.54 34.99 -25.53
CA ARG A 126 8.97 34.61 -26.89
C ARG A 126 10.24 33.76 -26.85
N LEU A 127 11.19 34.08 -25.97
CA LEU A 127 12.44 33.34 -25.81
C LEU A 127 12.22 31.91 -25.27
N LEU A 128 11.37 31.75 -24.25
CA LEU A 128 11.00 30.44 -23.70
C LEU A 128 10.15 29.61 -24.66
N PHE A 129 9.26 30.26 -25.43
CA PHE A 129 8.48 29.58 -26.48
C PHE A 129 9.37 29.03 -27.59
N TYR A 130 10.38 29.78 -28.04
CA TYR A 130 11.36 29.29 -29.02
C TYR A 130 12.32 28.25 -28.45
N TRP A 131 12.68 28.32 -27.16
CA TRP A 131 13.45 27.27 -26.49
C TRP A 131 12.67 25.96 -26.36
N PHE A 132 11.36 26.03 -26.08
CA PHE A 132 10.49 24.85 -26.05
C PHE A 132 10.21 24.27 -27.45
N LEU A 133 10.07 25.10 -28.49
CA LEU A 133 9.84 24.64 -29.86
C LEU A 133 11.10 24.10 -30.56
N PHE A 134 12.30 24.60 -30.25
CA PHE A 134 13.53 24.29 -30.98
C PHE A 134 14.68 23.74 -30.11
N GLY A 135 14.54 23.69 -28.78
CA GLY A 135 15.55 23.18 -27.85
C GLY A 135 15.23 21.82 -27.20
N GLY A 136 14.04 21.26 -27.46
CA GLY A 136 13.57 19.99 -26.88
C GLY A 136 13.59 18.83 -27.88
N GLY A 137 14.69 18.65 -28.62
CA GLY A 137 14.90 17.47 -29.45
C GLY A 137 15.29 16.25 -28.59
N GLY A 138 14.46 15.22 -28.59
CA GLY A 138 14.88 13.86 -28.23
C GLY A 138 13.89 13.10 -27.35
N GLY A 139 13.07 12.23 -27.95
CA GLY A 139 12.28 11.28 -27.17
C GLY A 139 11.14 10.59 -27.91
N TYR A 140 11.36 10.18 -29.16
CA TYR A 140 10.57 9.10 -29.76
C TYR A 140 10.88 7.80 -29.01
N GLY A 141 9.85 7.08 -28.60
CA GLY A 141 9.95 5.75 -27.99
C GLY A 141 8.88 5.59 -26.93
N GLY A 142 7.88 4.74 -27.05
CA GLY A 142 7.61 3.68 -28.01
C GLY A 142 6.42 2.95 -27.41
N GLY A 143 5.33 2.87 -28.15
CA GLY A 143 4.20 2.05 -27.77
C GLY A 143 4.58 0.57 -27.77
N GLY A 144 3.99 -0.18 -26.84
CA GLY A 144 4.11 -1.63 -26.71
C GLY A 144 4.13 -1.99 -25.22
N SER A 145 3.38 -2.94 -24.70
CA SER A 145 2.54 -3.95 -25.31
C SER A 145 1.54 -4.37 -24.22
N TRP A 146 0.25 -4.35 -24.54
CA TRP A 146 -0.76 -5.05 -23.75
C TRP A 146 -0.61 -6.54 -24.04
N GLY A 147 0.17 -7.22 -23.21
CA GLY A 147 0.31 -8.68 -23.24
C GLY A 147 -0.75 -9.31 -22.35
N GLY A 148 -1.93 -9.55 -22.94
CA GLY A 148 -2.89 -10.49 -22.40
C GLY A 148 -2.31 -11.90 -22.42
N GLY A 149 -2.32 -12.57 -21.27
CA GLY A 149 -1.91 -13.95 -21.13
C GLY A 149 -2.87 -14.67 -20.21
N GLY A 150 -3.95 -15.21 -20.79
CA GLY A 150 -4.77 -16.20 -20.11
C GLY A 150 -4.00 -17.51 -19.97
N PHE A 151 -4.07 -18.11 -18.79
CA PHE A 151 -3.82 -19.54 -18.60
C PHE A 151 -4.98 -20.12 -17.80
N GLY A 152 -5.66 -21.05 -18.47
CA GLY A 152 -6.75 -21.80 -17.89
C GLY A 152 -6.27 -22.96 -17.03
N GLY A 153 -7.23 -23.44 -16.24
CA GLY A 153 -7.44 -24.86 -16.01
C GLY A 153 -6.53 -25.54 -15.00
N GLY A 154 -7.06 -25.74 -13.79
CA GLY A 154 -6.54 -26.70 -12.83
C GLY A 154 -7.60 -26.97 -11.77
N GLY A 155 -8.50 -27.90 -12.07
CA GLY A 155 -9.50 -28.38 -11.12
C GLY A 155 -8.86 -29.09 -9.93
N GLY A 156 -9.55 -29.01 -8.79
CA GLY A 156 -9.14 -29.69 -7.56
C GLY A 156 -10.13 -29.37 -6.45
N GLY A 157 -11.27 -30.07 -6.46
CA GLY A 157 -12.22 -30.02 -5.36
C GLY A 157 -11.60 -30.60 -4.09
N PHE A 158 -11.68 -29.85 -2.99
CA PHE A 158 -11.46 -30.38 -1.64
C PHE A 158 -12.43 -29.71 -0.67
N GLY A 159 -13.01 -30.55 0.18
CA GLY A 159 -14.13 -30.27 1.07
C GLY A 159 -13.91 -29.11 2.03
N GLY A 160 -15.02 -28.42 2.31
CA GLY A 160 -15.07 -27.16 3.00
C GLY A 160 -14.71 -27.23 4.48
N PHE A 161 -13.73 -26.41 4.84
CA PHE A 161 -13.60 -25.86 6.19
C PHE A 161 -14.36 -24.53 6.24
N GLY A 162 -15.06 -24.30 7.36
CA GLY A 162 -16.12 -23.29 7.53
C GLY A 162 -15.70 -21.81 7.57
N GLY A 163 -14.61 -21.40 6.92
CA GLY A 163 -14.10 -20.02 7.02
C GLY A 163 -14.21 -19.18 5.75
N GLY A 164 -13.83 -17.91 5.88
CA GLY A 164 -13.97 -16.87 4.85
C GLY A 164 -13.03 -17.00 3.66
N SER A 165 -13.31 -16.23 2.60
CA SER A 165 -12.60 -16.21 1.34
C SER A 165 -11.72 -14.96 1.18
N SER A 166 -10.59 -15.11 0.48
CA SER A 166 -9.70 -14.02 0.06
C SER A 166 -9.28 -14.21 -1.38
N GLY A 167 -9.21 -13.10 -2.11
CA GLY A 167 -8.87 -13.04 -3.54
C GLY A 167 -7.41 -12.83 -3.87
N GLY A 168 -6.51 -12.81 -2.87
CA GLY A 168 -5.15 -12.31 -3.06
C GLY A 168 -4.92 -10.90 -2.50
N GLY A 169 -5.91 -10.30 -1.83
CA GLY A 169 -5.78 -8.97 -1.23
C GLY A 169 -4.70 -8.88 -0.14
N GLY A 170 -4.24 -7.68 0.14
CA GLY A 170 -3.22 -7.34 1.13
C GLY A 170 -1.85 -7.00 0.51
N ALA A 171 -0.76 -7.25 1.25
CA ALA A 171 0.59 -6.89 0.79
C ALA A 171 1.63 -7.96 1.08
N SER A 172 2.68 -7.99 0.27
CA SER A 172 3.84 -8.87 0.46
C SER A 172 5.13 -8.07 0.32
N GLY A 173 6.19 -8.53 0.96
CA GLY A 173 7.50 -7.91 0.84
C GLY A 173 8.62 -8.81 1.33
N SER A 174 9.85 -8.36 1.12
CA SER A 174 11.07 -8.98 1.61
C SER A 174 11.92 -7.96 2.39
N TRP A 175 12.83 -8.42 3.23
CA TRP A 175 13.70 -7.53 4.02
C TRP A 175 15.17 -7.89 4.00
#